data_AF-A0A3D4H5V8-F1
#
_entry.id   AF-A0A3D4H5V8-F1
#
_cell.length_a   1.000
_cell.length_b   1.000
_cell.length_c   1.000
_cell.angle_alpha   90.00
_cell.angle_beta   90.00
_cell.angle_gamma   90.00
#
_symmetry.space_group_name_H-M   'P 1'
#
loop_
_entity.id
_entity.type
_entity.pdbx_description
1 polymer ?
#
loop_
_entity_poly.entity_id
_entity_poly.type
_entity_poly.pdbx_seq_one_letter_code
_entity_poly.pdbx_strand_id
1 'polypeptide(L)'
;MRLLAWAILLVTLGFGLRPFNFDSRNDVAYDPVTHGLIFHRKSEQRFYWQRGIAYTKDPIFFASHSPFTIATQLSPNRWPLGLGTILELDDDGLQPPLLLAQWKNHLVVRSRRAEEYRGRPYREMGVSNVFEDGIPTTLAINYDGQKARVFVNGQLAETRSYQLIESGSPITGE
;
A
#
# COMPACT_ATOMS: atom_id res chain seq x y z
N MET A 1 11.25 -36.30 -41.54
CA MET A 1 10.14 -35.81 -40.68
C MET A 1 10.53 -35.54 -39.22
N ARG A 2 11.26 -36.43 -38.51
CA ARG A 2 11.55 -36.26 -37.07
C ARG A 2 12.37 -35.01 -36.71
N LEU A 3 13.40 -34.66 -37.51
CA LEU A 3 14.24 -33.48 -37.26
C LEU A 3 13.47 -32.15 -37.38
N LEU A 4 12.53 -32.07 -38.33
CA LEU A 4 11.70 -30.89 -38.53
C LEU A 4 10.77 -30.63 -37.35
N ALA A 5 10.18 -31.70 -36.78
CA ALA A 5 9.32 -31.59 -35.60
C ALA A 5 10.10 -31.09 -34.37
N TRP A 6 11.32 -31.58 -34.15
CA TRP A 6 12.20 -31.11 -33.07
C TRP A 6 12.61 -29.65 -33.26
N ALA A 7 12.93 -29.23 -34.48
CA ALA A 7 13.27 -27.85 -34.77
C ALA A 7 12.09 -26.91 -34.49
N ILE A 8 10.87 -27.29 -34.89
CA ILE A 8 9.65 -26.51 -34.62
C ILE A 8 9.41 -26.43 -33.11
N LEU A 9 9.51 -27.54 -32.37
CA LEU A 9 9.33 -27.55 -30.91
C LEU A 9 10.33 -26.62 -30.21
N LEU A 10 11.62 -26.68 -30.59
CA LEU A 10 12.66 -25.85 -29.99
C LEU A 10 12.47 -24.36 -30.30
N VAL A 11 12.03 -24.02 -31.51
CA VAL A 11 11.68 -22.64 -31.87
C VAL A 11 10.47 -22.18 -31.07
N THR A 12 9.42 -22.98 -30.97
CA THR A 12 8.22 -22.64 -30.18
C THR A 12 8.52 -22.51 -28.69
N LEU A 13 9.35 -23.39 -28.12
CA LEU A 13 9.80 -23.26 -26.73
C LEU A 13 10.71 -22.03 -26.56
N GLY A 14 11.62 -21.76 -27.48
CA GLY A 14 12.48 -20.58 -27.45
C GLY A 14 11.68 -19.27 -27.48
N PHE A 15 10.71 -19.16 -28.39
CA PHE A 15 9.83 -18.00 -28.49
C PHE A 15 8.77 -17.94 -27.39
N GLY A 16 8.29 -19.10 -26.92
CA GLY A 16 7.32 -19.20 -25.83
C GLY A 16 7.93 -18.90 -24.46
N LEU A 17 9.20 -19.25 -24.24
CA LEU A 17 9.91 -19.01 -22.98
C LEU A 17 10.58 -17.63 -22.92
N ARG A 18 10.89 -17.00 -24.06
CA ARG A 18 11.50 -15.66 -24.12
C ARG A 18 10.66 -14.51 -23.50
N PRO A 19 9.32 -14.44 -23.61
CA PRO A 19 8.55 -13.38 -22.95
C PRO A 19 8.47 -13.56 -21.43
N PHE A 20 8.90 -14.71 -20.89
CA PHE A 20 8.92 -14.98 -19.45
C PHE A 20 10.24 -14.55 -18.78
N ASN A 21 10.85 -13.47 -19.26
CA ASN A 21 11.91 -12.78 -18.53
C ASN A 21 11.25 -11.97 -17.40
N PHE A 22 10.66 -12.68 -16.43
CA PHE A 22 10.07 -12.12 -15.21
C PHE A 22 11.19 -11.69 -14.27
N ASP A 23 11.97 -10.69 -14.67
CA ASP A 23 12.83 -9.98 -13.73
C ASP A 23 11.94 -8.99 -12.95
N SER A 24 11.03 -9.52 -12.11
CA SER A 24 10.20 -8.73 -11.21
C SER A 24 11.05 -8.28 -10.02
N ARG A 25 12.05 -7.44 -10.28
CA ARG A 25 12.82 -6.84 -9.19
C ARG A 25 11.89 -5.90 -8.45
N ASN A 26 11.70 -6.20 -7.17
CA ASN A 26 11.08 -5.27 -6.25
C ASN A 26 11.88 -3.96 -6.27
N ASP A 27 11.27 -2.87 -6.74
CA ASP A 27 11.97 -1.61 -6.99
C ASP A 27 12.00 -0.75 -5.71
N VAL A 28 12.57 -1.33 -4.65
CA VAL A 28 12.77 -0.69 -3.34
C VAL A 28 14.25 -0.72 -3.02
N ALA A 29 14.81 0.44 -2.68
CA ALA A 29 16.16 0.55 -2.14
C ALA A 29 16.10 1.04 -0.70
N TYR A 30 17.02 0.55 0.13
CA TYR A 30 17.25 1.10 1.46
C TYR A 30 18.22 2.27 1.37
N ASP A 31 17.87 3.40 1.98
CA ASP A 31 18.75 4.55 2.12
C ASP A 31 19.41 4.56 3.51
N PRO A 32 20.73 4.33 3.61
CA PRO A 32 21.42 4.29 4.89
C PRO A 32 21.52 5.65 5.57
N VAL A 33 21.32 6.76 4.85
CA VAL A 33 21.42 8.12 5.43
C VAL A 33 20.13 8.47 6.15
N THR A 34 18.98 8.21 5.53
CA THR A 34 17.67 8.49 6.12
C THR A 34 17.11 7.32 6.94
N HIS A 35 17.76 6.16 6.88
CA HIS A 35 17.23 4.88 7.36
C HIS A 35 15.85 4.54 6.78
N GLY A 36 15.55 5.06 5.60
CA GLY A 36 14.27 4.95 4.93
C GLY A 36 14.27 3.98 3.74
N LEU A 37 13.09 3.78 3.17
CA LEU A 37 12.91 3.03 1.93
C LEU A 37 12.62 4.00 0.79
N ILE A 38 13.34 3.86 -0.32
CA ILE A 38 13.11 4.58 -1.56
C ILE A 38 12.40 3.65 -2.53
N PHE A 39 11.18 4.01 -2.88
CA PHE A 39 10.35 3.31 -3.84
C PHE A 39 10.61 3.90 -5.23
N HIS A 40 11.37 3.18 -6.04
CA HIS A 40 11.79 3.60 -7.38
C HIS A 40 10.71 3.29 -8.44
N ARG A 41 10.91 3.87 -9.62
CA ARG A 41 9.92 3.92 -10.72
C ARG A 41 10.31 3.07 -11.94
N LYS A 42 11.39 2.30 -11.93
CA LYS A 42 12.02 1.74 -13.15
C LYS A 42 11.12 0.90 -14.07
N SER A 43 9.86 0.65 -13.74
CA SER A 43 8.83 0.32 -14.72
C SER A 43 8.47 1.50 -15.64
N GLU A 44 9.06 1.47 -16.83
CA GLU A 44 8.69 2.31 -17.96
C GLU A 44 7.16 2.24 -18.22
N GLN A 45 6.48 3.34 -17.92
CA GLN A 45 5.25 3.87 -18.52
C GLN A 45 3.96 3.03 -18.64
N ARG A 46 3.87 1.72 -18.36
CA ARG A 46 2.60 0.98 -18.57
C ARG A 46 2.19 -0.05 -17.53
N PHE A 47 3.03 -0.39 -16.55
CA PHE A 47 2.76 -1.53 -15.67
C PHE A 47 2.65 -1.12 -14.21
N TYR A 48 1.42 -0.86 -13.76
CA TYR A 48 1.10 -0.44 -12.39
C TYR A 48 1.45 -1.50 -11.33
N TRP A 49 1.66 -2.76 -11.75
CA TRP A 49 2.03 -3.91 -10.92
C TRP A 49 3.54 -4.00 -10.63
N GLN A 50 4.38 -3.19 -11.27
CA GLN A 50 5.81 -3.12 -11.01
C GLN A 50 6.12 -1.95 -10.06
N ARG A 51 5.46 -1.93 -8.91
CA ARG A 51 5.76 -0.98 -7.82
C ARG A 51 6.68 -1.66 -6.82
N GLY A 52 7.54 -0.87 -6.19
CA GLY A 52 8.23 -1.33 -5.00
C GLY A 52 7.22 -1.62 -3.89
N ILE A 53 7.33 -2.77 -3.23
CA ILE A 53 6.54 -3.18 -2.07
C ILE A 53 7.52 -3.53 -0.96
N ALA A 54 7.19 -3.14 0.27
CA ALA A 54 7.90 -3.59 1.45
C ALA A 54 6.87 -4.10 2.45
N TYR A 55 7.15 -5.26 3.03
CA TYR A 55 6.30 -5.91 4.01
C TYR A 55 7.13 -6.30 5.22
N THR A 56 6.45 -6.45 6.36
CA THR A 56 7.05 -7.05 7.55
C THR A 56 6.95 -8.56 7.44
N LYS A 57 8.02 -9.28 7.78
CA LYS A 57 8.01 -10.74 7.83
C LYS A 57 7.13 -11.26 8.97
N ASP A 58 7.12 -10.54 10.08
CA ASP A 58 6.38 -10.93 11.27
C ASP A 58 4.98 -10.29 11.23
N PRO A 59 3.92 -11.06 11.52
CA PRO A 59 2.57 -10.54 11.56
C PRO A 59 2.41 -9.53 12.69
N ILE A 60 1.57 -8.53 12.47
CA ILE A 60 1.22 -7.52 13.47
C ILE A 60 -0.14 -7.87 14.05
N PHE A 61 -0.22 -7.92 15.37
CA PHE A 61 -1.47 -8.22 16.07
C PHE A 61 -2.10 -6.94 16.60
N PHE A 62 -3.32 -6.67 16.17
CA PHE A 62 -4.15 -5.62 16.74
C PHE A 62 -5.24 -6.28 17.59
N ALA A 63 -5.22 -6.01 18.89
CA ALA A 63 -6.35 -6.40 19.73
C ALA A 63 -7.55 -5.52 19.39
N SER A 64 -8.73 -6.15 19.27
CA SER A 64 -9.97 -5.42 19.01
C SER A 64 -10.18 -4.34 20.07
N HIS A 65 -10.55 -3.13 19.62
CA HIS A 65 -10.74 -1.93 20.46
C HIS A 65 -9.50 -1.42 21.22
N SER A 66 -8.32 -2.02 21.04
CA SER A 66 -7.12 -1.51 21.69
C SER A 66 -6.63 -0.23 21.02
N PRO A 67 -6.24 0.79 21.81
CA PRO A 67 -5.62 1.98 21.28
C PRO A 67 -4.34 1.64 20.52
N PHE A 68 -4.11 2.30 19.40
CA PHE A 68 -2.88 2.16 18.63
C PHE A 68 -2.56 3.45 17.88
N THR A 69 -1.29 3.57 17.48
CA THR A 69 -0.83 4.66 16.62
C THR A 69 0.05 4.08 15.53
N ILE A 70 -0.25 4.42 14.28
CA ILE A 70 0.61 4.18 13.13
C ILE A 70 1.24 5.52 12.76
N ALA A 71 2.57 5.60 12.80
CA ALA A 71 3.31 6.78 12.40
C ALA A 71 4.17 6.47 11.18
N THR A 72 4.17 7.38 10.21
CA THR A 72 5.01 7.27 9.01
C THR A 72 5.53 8.65 8.62
N GLN A 73 6.73 8.68 8.04
CA GLN A 73 7.29 9.85 7.40
C GLN A 73 7.52 9.52 5.94
N LEU A 74 7.00 10.36 5.05
CA LEU A 74 7.09 10.13 3.62
C LEU A 74 7.31 11.43 2.85
N SER A 75 8.08 11.34 1.77
CA SER A 75 8.39 12.45 0.86
C SER A 75 7.94 12.03 -0.55
N PRO A 76 6.69 12.32 -0.94
CA PRO A 76 6.19 11.90 -2.24
C PRO A 76 6.92 12.69 -3.32
N ASN A 77 7.45 12.01 -4.33
CA ASN A 77 8.19 12.62 -5.45
C ASN A 77 7.39 12.67 -6.77
N ARG A 78 6.09 12.36 -6.68
CA ARG A 78 5.11 12.39 -7.77
C ARG A 78 3.70 12.20 -7.21
N TRP A 79 2.71 12.62 -8.00
CA TRP A 79 1.32 12.27 -7.72
C TRP A 79 0.92 10.95 -8.40
N PRO A 80 0.18 10.08 -7.70
CA PRO A 80 -0.37 8.88 -8.32
C PRO A 80 -1.46 9.25 -9.34
N LEU A 81 -1.56 8.47 -10.44
CA LEU A 81 -2.62 8.59 -11.46
C LEU A 81 -4.00 8.08 -10.97
N GLY A 82 -4.15 7.89 -9.65
CA GLY A 82 -5.30 7.28 -8.98
C GLY A 82 -5.03 7.24 -7.48
N LEU A 83 -5.55 6.22 -6.81
CA LEU A 83 -5.24 5.96 -5.41
C LEU A 83 -3.88 5.28 -5.29
N GLY A 84 -2.89 5.96 -4.73
CA GLY A 84 -1.55 5.44 -4.46
C GLY A 84 -1.44 4.92 -3.04
N THR A 85 -1.36 3.61 -2.85
CA THR A 85 -1.14 2.99 -1.53
C THR A 85 0.16 3.47 -0.91
N ILE A 86 0.08 3.91 0.34
CA ILE A 86 1.21 4.26 1.21
C ILE A 86 1.47 3.11 2.18
N LEU A 87 0.41 2.65 2.84
CA LEU A 87 0.44 1.56 3.81
C LEU A 87 -0.88 0.80 3.72
N GLU A 88 -0.78 -0.51 3.75
CA GLU A 88 -1.91 -1.43 3.75
C GLU A 88 -1.69 -2.44 4.87
N LEU A 89 -2.75 -2.68 5.64
CA LEU A 89 -2.81 -3.83 6.54
C LEU A 89 -3.58 -4.91 5.80
N ASP A 90 -2.96 -6.07 5.59
CA ASP A 90 -3.55 -7.19 4.86
C ASP A 90 -3.92 -8.32 5.83
N ASP A 91 -5.05 -8.96 5.58
CA ASP A 91 -5.53 -10.13 6.32
C ASP A 91 -6.12 -11.18 5.38
N ASP A 92 -5.67 -11.21 4.12
CA ASP A 92 -6.14 -12.04 3.01
C ASP A 92 -7.62 -11.81 2.63
N GLY A 93 -8.26 -10.79 3.21
CA GLY A 93 -9.62 -10.40 2.92
C GLY A 93 -9.75 -9.68 1.57
N LEU A 94 -10.98 -9.63 1.03
CA LEU A 94 -11.27 -8.90 -0.21
C LEU A 94 -10.99 -7.38 -0.12
N GLN A 95 -10.95 -6.84 1.10
CA GLN A 95 -10.62 -5.45 1.38
C GLN A 95 -9.68 -5.42 2.59
N PRO A 96 -8.63 -4.59 2.54
CA PRO A 96 -7.71 -4.46 3.66
C PRO A 96 -8.44 -3.87 4.87
N PRO A 97 -8.19 -4.39 6.09
CA PRO A 97 -8.66 -3.79 7.33
C PRO A 97 -8.43 -2.29 7.41
N LEU A 98 -7.24 -1.83 6.97
CA LEU A 98 -6.83 -0.44 6.95
C LEU A 98 -5.98 -0.16 5.70
N LEU A 99 -6.30 0.93 5.00
CA LEU A 99 -5.53 1.43 3.88
C LEU A 99 -5.24 2.92 4.09
N LEU A 100 -3.95 3.29 4.10
CA LEU A 100 -3.48 4.65 3.95
C LEU A 100 -3.04 4.84 2.51
N ALA A 101 -3.57 5.87 1.86
CA ALA A 101 -3.30 6.12 0.46
C ALA A 101 -3.26 7.61 0.14
N GLN A 102 -2.66 7.92 -1.00
CA GLN A 102 -2.59 9.25 -1.57
C GLN A 102 -3.50 9.33 -2.79
N TRP A 103 -4.31 10.38 -2.89
CA TRP A 103 -4.96 10.78 -4.13
C TRP A 103 -4.57 12.23 -4.43
N LYS A 104 -3.82 12.49 -5.51
CA LYS A 104 -3.19 13.80 -5.77
C LYS A 104 -2.38 14.24 -4.56
N ASN A 105 -2.73 15.36 -3.92
CA ASN A 105 -2.10 15.86 -2.69
C ASN A 105 -2.93 15.56 -1.43
N HIS A 106 -3.98 14.74 -1.53
CA HIS A 106 -4.85 14.37 -0.40
C HIS A 106 -4.38 13.06 0.23
N LEU A 107 -4.48 12.98 1.55
CA LEU A 107 -4.43 11.74 2.30
C LEU A 107 -5.83 11.11 2.32
N VAL A 108 -5.89 9.82 2.08
CA VAL A 108 -7.07 8.98 2.16
C VAL A 108 -6.79 7.87 3.16
N VAL A 109 -7.67 7.71 4.15
CA VAL A 109 -7.63 6.63 5.14
C VAL A 109 -8.91 5.84 5.00
N ARG A 110 -8.81 4.59 4.57
CA ARG A 110 -9.95 3.67 4.50
C ARG A 110 -9.86 2.62 5.58
N SER A 111 -11.00 2.34 6.18
CA SER A 111 -11.18 1.29 7.17
C SER A 111 -12.29 0.36 6.67
N ARG A 112 -12.05 -0.95 6.68
CA ARG A 112 -13.05 -1.94 6.28
C ARG A 112 -14.28 -1.87 7.19
N ARG A 113 -15.47 -2.10 6.62
CA ARG A 113 -16.71 -2.31 7.37
C ARG A 113 -16.99 -3.80 7.51
N ALA A 114 -17.55 -4.22 8.65
CA ALA A 114 -18.16 -5.53 8.81
C ALA A 114 -19.33 -5.74 7.83
N GLU A 115 -20.11 -4.69 7.59
CA GLU A 115 -21.25 -4.73 6.67
C GLU A 115 -21.16 -3.64 5.60
N GLU A 116 -21.43 -4.02 4.35
CA GLU A 116 -21.47 -3.10 3.23
C GLU A 116 -22.64 -2.12 3.38
N TYR A 117 -22.36 -0.83 3.17
CA TYR A 117 -23.39 0.22 3.23
C TYR A 117 -23.39 1.04 1.96
N ARG A 118 -24.53 1.08 1.26
CA ARG A 118 -24.70 1.82 -0.01
C ARG A 118 -23.64 1.44 -1.06
N GLY A 119 -23.30 0.16 -1.18
CA GLY A 119 -22.31 -0.32 -2.14
C GLY A 119 -20.86 0.03 -1.78
N ARG A 120 -20.59 0.40 -0.52
CA ARG A 120 -19.26 0.76 -0.04
C ARG A 120 -18.84 -0.17 1.11
N PRO A 121 -17.87 -1.07 0.90
CA PRO A 121 -17.39 -1.98 1.94
C PRO A 121 -16.40 -1.31 2.92
N TYR A 122 -16.25 0.02 2.87
CA TYR A 122 -15.30 0.76 3.69
C TYR A 122 -15.87 2.09 4.22
N ARG A 123 -15.28 2.58 5.32
CA ARG A 123 -15.37 3.95 5.82
C ARG A 123 -14.14 4.72 5.35
N GLU A 124 -14.27 6.02 5.11
CA GLU A 124 -13.19 6.84 4.58
C GLU A 124 -13.05 8.16 5.36
N MET A 125 -11.81 8.52 5.67
CA MET A 125 -11.38 9.86 6.06
C MET A 125 -10.49 10.42 4.95
N GLY A 126 -10.75 11.66 4.53
CA GLY A 126 -9.92 12.37 3.58
C GLY A 126 -9.38 13.64 4.22
N VAL A 127 -8.08 13.88 4.10
CA VAL A 127 -7.44 15.15 4.50
C VAL A 127 -6.83 15.78 3.26
N SER A 128 -7.17 17.03 3.00
CA SER A 128 -6.73 17.73 1.78
C SER A 128 -5.42 18.46 1.96
N ASN A 129 -4.66 18.62 0.88
CA ASN A 129 -3.41 19.39 0.86
C ASN A 129 -2.39 18.90 1.91
N VAL A 130 -2.28 17.57 2.06
CA VAL A 130 -1.35 16.94 3.01
C VAL A 130 0.04 16.78 2.40
N PHE A 131 0.10 16.47 1.11
CA PHE A 131 1.33 16.10 0.44
C PHE A 131 1.80 17.16 -0.55
N GLU A 132 3.07 17.53 -0.43
CA GLU A 132 3.77 18.38 -1.38
C GLU A 132 4.96 17.64 -1.98
N ASP A 133 5.26 17.91 -3.24
CA ASP A 133 6.27 17.17 -4.00
C ASP A 133 7.67 17.39 -3.44
N GLY A 134 8.35 16.30 -3.08
CA GLY A 134 9.67 16.30 -2.46
C GLY A 134 9.71 16.74 -1.00
N ILE A 135 8.59 17.16 -0.41
CA ILE A 135 8.57 17.66 0.97
C ILE A 135 8.26 16.52 1.95
N PRO A 136 9.16 16.26 2.94
CA PRO A 136 8.87 15.29 3.98
C PRO A 136 7.63 15.69 4.78
N THR A 137 6.70 14.75 4.88
CA THR A 137 5.46 14.89 5.65
C THR A 137 5.40 13.80 6.70
N THR A 138 5.20 14.18 7.95
CA THR A 138 4.97 13.24 9.06
C THR A 138 3.48 13.03 9.23
N LEU A 139 3.05 11.77 9.17
CA LEU A 139 1.67 11.36 9.42
C LEU A 139 1.60 10.52 10.68
N ALA A 140 0.57 10.75 11.48
CA ALA A 140 0.19 9.80 12.52
C ALA A 140 -1.33 9.54 12.47
N ILE A 141 -1.68 8.26 12.44
CA ILE A 141 -3.05 7.78 12.53
C ILE A 141 -3.21 7.14 13.91
N ASN A 142 -4.01 7.76 14.75
CA ASN A 142 -4.25 7.31 16.12
C ASN A 142 -5.69 6.79 16.25
N TYR A 143 -5.84 5.70 16.97
CA TYR A 143 -7.12 5.24 17.47
C TYR A 143 -7.03 5.10 18.99
N ASP A 144 -7.98 5.67 19.72
CA ASP A 144 -8.00 5.65 21.19
C ASP A 144 -9.02 4.65 21.78
N GLY A 145 -9.55 3.75 20.97
CA GLY A 145 -10.66 2.86 21.34
C GLY A 145 -12.05 3.43 21.03
N GLN A 146 -12.16 4.71 20.69
CA GLN A 146 -13.45 5.35 20.35
C GLN A 146 -13.39 6.17 19.06
N LYS A 147 -12.32 6.94 18.88
CA LYS A 147 -12.14 7.90 17.81
C LYS A 147 -10.86 7.63 17.05
N ALA A 148 -10.97 7.71 15.73
CA ALA A 148 -9.83 7.78 14.84
C ALA A 148 -9.43 9.25 14.66
N ARG A 149 -8.14 9.53 14.76
CA ARG A 149 -7.55 10.86 14.57
C ARG A 149 -6.41 10.79 13.57
N VAL A 150 -6.35 11.79 12.71
CA VAL A 150 -5.25 11.97 11.76
C VAL A 150 -4.46 13.20 12.17
N PHE A 151 -3.15 13.05 12.31
CA PHE A 151 -2.21 14.14 12.55
C PHE A 151 -1.29 14.29 11.35
N VAL A 152 -1.05 15.54 10.93
CA VAL A 152 -0.13 15.92 9.87
C VAL A 152 0.88 16.89 10.46
N ASN A 153 2.16 16.55 10.38
CA ASN A 153 3.26 17.32 10.95
C ASN A 153 3.04 17.68 12.44
N GLY A 154 2.49 16.71 13.19
CA GLY A 154 2.18 16.85 14.62
C GLY A 154 0.88 17.60 14.95
N GLN A 155 0.18 18.15 13.95
CA GLN A 155 -1.08 18.88 14.15
C GLN A 155 -2.29 17.99 13.84
N LEU A 156 -3.34 18.07 14.67
CA LEU A 156 -4.58 17.35 14.43
C LEU A 156 -5.27 17.91 13.17
N ALA A 157 -5.47 17.05 12.17
CA ALA A 157 -6.05 17.42 10.88
C ALA A 157 -7.48 16.91 10.70
N GLU A 158 -7.82 15.74 11.26
CA GLU A 158 -9.15 15.15 11.10
C GLU A 158 -9.51 14.23 12.28
N THR A 159 -10.81 14.10 12.57
CA THR A 159 -11.33 13.17 13.58
C THR A 159 -12.64 12.53 13.12
N ARG A 160 -12.77 11.21 13.35
CA ARG A 160 -14.02 10.47 13.13
C ARG A 160 -14.32 9.51 14.27
N SER A 161 -15.61 9.36 14.56
CA SER A 161 -16.12 8.43 15.57
C SER A 161 -16.43 7.08 14.94
N TYR A 162 -15.40 6.32 14.57
CA TYR A 162 -15.54 4.93 14.16
C TYR A 162 -14.25 4.15 14.43
N GLN A 163 -14.35 2.81 14.51
CA GLN A 163 -13.23 1.91 14.68
C GLN A 163 -12.41 1.78 13.39
N LEU A 164 -11.08 1.92 13.49
CA LEU A 164 -10.18 1.83 12.33
C LEU A 164 -9.96 0.39 11.85
N ILE A 165 -9.84 -0.57 12.79
CA ILE A 165 -9.57 -1.98 12.50
C ILE A 165 -10.61 -2.80 13.23
N GLU A 166 -11.56 -3.36 12.47
CA GLU A 166 -12.57 -4.31 12.96
C GLU A 166 -12.03 -5.75 12.76
N SER A 167 -11.06 -6.20 13.57
CA SER A 167 -10.63 -7.62 13.49
C SER A 167 -9.81 -8.08 14.70
N GLY A 168 -10.00 -9.36 15.06
CA GLY A 168 -9.18 -10.15 15.98
C GLY A 168 -8.37 -11.25 15.25
N SER A 169 -8.23 -11.15 13.92
CA SER A 169 -7.37 -12.01 13.11
C SER A 169 -5.97 -11.39 12.99
N PRO A 170 -4.91 -12.21 12.85
CA PRO A 170 -3.56 -11.72 12.56
C PRO A 170 -3.57 -10.88 11.27
N ILE A 171 -2.87 -9.75 11.30
CA ILE A 171 -2.59 -8.98 10.09
C ILE A 171 -1.22 -9.46 9.58
N THR A 172 -1.22 -10.09 8.43
CA THR A 172 -0.03 -10.58 7.74
C THR A 172 0.47 -9.52 6.76
N GLY A 173 1.76 -9.56 6.44
CA GLY A 173 2.32 -8.84 5.31
C GLY A 173 2.85 -9.87 4.32
N GLU A 174 2.10 -10.16 3.26
CA GLU A 174 2.59 -10.93 2.12
C GLU A 174 2.98 -10.02 0.94
#